data_AF-A0A915EAY3-F1
#
_entry.id   AF-A0A915EAY3-F1
#
_cell.length_a   1.000
_cell.length_b   1.000
_cell.length_c   1.000
_cell.angle_alpha   90.00
_cell.angle_beta   90.00
_cell.angle_gamma   90.00
#
_symmetry.space_group_name_H-M   'P 1'
#
loop_
_entity.id
_entity.type
_entity.pdbx_description
1 polymer ?
#
loop_
_entity_poly.entity_id
_entity_poly.type
_entity_poly.pdbx_seq_one_letter_code
_entity_poly.pdbx_strand_id
1 'polypeptide(L)'
;MELYLFQREEFNRFYNCSKINIEDLPLQSRIHPGKGMIVIFLCAIFYILYIPCSFSLFKRRENACYKLMLYICAIDFSALWLLGFLQGWLSNIGAVYCSYPDVIYLAGVSVTCLWMTESAAQIFLAINRCMAILSPNAEDFFFKGSRTYFWLALLTIYGMYIATFTKPVLYTGLFFSWSFNPYVGYLVDTESTYVNYLHTVHDTAVAIILPSIYAVFFVLFVIKTKAGGGSKAISSKQRMLFIQILIIGFIHLVGCLLYASLPYVNFAAV
;
A
#
# COMPACT_ATOMS: atom_id res chain seq x y z
N MET A 1 0.50 17.27 0.22
CA MET A 1 1.69 18.15 0.32
C MET A 1 1.34 19.61 0.05
N GLU A 2 0.41 19.91 -0.86
CA GLU A 2 -0.02 21.30 -1.12
C GLU A 2 -0.46 22.01 0.17
N LEU A 3 -1.31 21.35 0.95
CA LEU A 3 -1.79 21.85 2.24
C LEU A 3 -0.63 22.24 3.18
N TYR A 4 0.40 21.38 3.27
CA TYR A 4 1.54 21.55 4.18
C TYR A 4 2.51 22.64 3.71
N LEU A 5 2.76 22.74 2.41
CA LEU A 5 3.76 23.64 1.83
C LEU A 5 3.21 25.04 1.53
N PHE A 6 1.96 25.14 1.07
CA PHE A 6 1.42 26.38 0.50
C PHE A 6 0.22 26.94 1.27
N GLN A 7 -0.52 26.12 2.03
CA GLN A 7 -1.74 26.53 2.73
C GLN A 7 -1.59 26.39 4.24
N ARG A 8 -0.63 27.12 4.82
CA ARG A 8 -0.24 26.95 6.24
C ARG A 8 -1.39 27.22 7.22
N GLU A 9 -2.28 28.17 6.92
CA GLU A 9 -3.45 28.46 7.77
C GLU A 9 -4.42 27.28 7.82
N GLU A 10 -4.72 26.69 6.67
CA GLU A 10 -5.62 25.54 6.57
C GLU A 10 -4.98 24.28 7.17
N PHE A 11 -3.67 24.08 6.96
CA PHE A 11 -2.90 23.05 7.66
C PHE A 11 -3.01 23.21 9.19
N ASN A 12 -2.78 24.43 9.69
CA ASN A 12 -2.90 24.75 11.11
C ASN A 12 -4.35 24.66 11.63
N ARG A 13 -5.36 24.66 10.77
CA ARG A 13 -6.75 24.41 11.19
C ARG A 13 -6.99 22.93 11.46
N PHE A 14 -6.48 22.05 10.60
CA PHE A 14 -6.73 20.61 10.67
C PHE A 14 -5.73 19.85 11.56
N TYR A 15 -4.50 20.33 11.67
CA TYR A 15 -3.38 19.58 12.24
C TYR A 15 -2.69 20.32 13.40
N ASN A 16 -3.40 21.21 14.08
CA ASN A 16 -2.88 21.96 15.23
C ASN A 16 -2.69 21.07 16.46
N CYS A 17 -1.51 21.09 17.05
CA CYS A 17 -1.27 20.35 18.29
C CYS A 17 -1.42 21.21 19.55
N SER A 18 -1.62 22.53 19.45
CA SER A 18 -1.76 23.43 20.62
C SER A 18 -3.01 23.17 21.46
N LYS A 19 -4.00 22.44 20.94
CA LYS A 19 -5.24 22.10 21.65
C LYS A 19 -5.15 20.82 22.47
N ILE A 20 -4.07 20.05 22.33
CA ILE A 20 -3.91 18.73 22.97
C ILE A 20 -2.60 18.71 23.73
N ASN A 21 -2.66 18.42 25.03
CA ASN A 21 -1.47 18.13 25.80
C ASN A 21 -1.15 16.64 25.73
N ILE A 22 0.02 16.30 25.19
CA ILE A 22 0.45 14.91 25.01
C ILE A 22 0.77 14.26 26.37
N GLU A 23 1.11 15.06 27.38
CA GLU A 23 1.42 14.59 28.73
C GLU A 23 0.20 14.02 29.45
N ASP A 24 -1.01 14.42 29.04
CA ASP A 24 -2.26 13.90 29.60
C ASP A 24 -2.48 12.43 29.21
N LEU A 25 -1.80 11.96 28.15
CA LEU A 25 -1.85 10.55 27.77
C LEU A 25 -0.79 9.72 28.50
N PRO A 26 -1.21 8.65 29.20
CA PRO A 26 -0.27 7.76 29.85
C PRO A 26 0.64 7.10 28.81
N LEU A 27 1.96 7.23 28.96
CA LEU A 27 2.95 6.64 28.05
C LEU A 27 2.73 5.12 27.86
N GLN A 28 2.28 4.44 28.92
CA GLN A 28 1.95 3.01 28.93
C GLN A 28 0.86 2.63 27.91
N SER A 29 -0.09 3.52 27.58
CA SER A 29 -1.17 3.20 26.62
C SER A 29 -0.74 3.31 25.16
N ARG A 30 0.37 4.02 24.89
CA ARG A 30 0.85 4.31 23.53
C ARG A 30 2.16 3.62 23.17
N ILE A 31 2.87 3.06 24.14
CA ILE A 31 4.14 2.37 23.92
C ILE A 31 3.91 0.87 23.62
N HIS A 32 4.54 0.37 22.56
CA HIS A 32 4.48 -1.06 22.23
C HIS A 32 5.86 -1.60 21.88
N PRO A 33 6.76 -1.77 22.87
CA PRO A 33 8.15 -2.12 22.61
C PRO A 33 8.30 -3.53 21.99
N GLY A 34 7.49 -4.49 22.44
CA GLY A 34 7.49 -5.85 21.87
C GLY A 34 7.02 -5.86 20.41
N LYS A 35 5.90 -5.21 20.11
CA LYS A 35 5.37 -5.14 18.74
C LYS A 35 6.32 -4.38 17.81
N GLY A 36 6.83 -3.24 18.26
CA GLY A 36 7.79 -2.43 17.50
C GLY A 36 9.08 -3.18 17.20
N MET A 37 9.65 -3.90 18.18
CA MET A 37 10.85 -4.70 17.98
C MET A 37 10.63 -5.87 17.01
N ILE A 38 9.48 -6.55 17.07
CA ILE A 38 9.11 -7.59 16.11
C ILE A 38 9.02 -7.01 14.69
N VAL A 39 8.38 -5.86 14.52
CA VAL A 39 8.26 -5.21 13.21
C VAL A 39 9.63 -4.83 12.63
N ILE A 40 10.52 -4.25 13.44
CA ILE A 40 11.89 -3.91 13.01
C ILE A 40 12.66 -5.17 12.59
N PHE A 41 12.58 -6.23 13.39
CA PHE A 41 13.28 -7.48 13.12
C PHE A 41 12.79 -8.14 11.83
N LEU A 42 11.47 -8.26 11.65
CA LEU A 42 10.89 -8.80 10.42
C LEU A 42 11.22 -7.93 9.20
N CYS A 43 11.19 -6.61 9.36
CA CYS A 43 11.59 -5.67 8.32
C CYS A 43 13.05 -5.90 7.89
N ALA A 44 13.98 -6.06 8.84
CA ALA A 44 15.37 -6.33 8.52
C ALA A 44 15.53 -7.63 7.71
N ILE A 45 14.83 -8.69 8.08
CA ILE A 45 14.81 -9.95 7.33
C ILE A 45 14.28 -9.74 5.90
N PHE A 46 13.11 -9.12 5.76
CA PHE A 46 12.51 -8.90 4.44
C PHE A 46 13.36 -7.99 3.57
N TYR A 47 13.97 -6.95 4.13
CA TYR A 47 14.87 -6.06 3.42
C TYR A 47 16.08 -6.83 2.83
N ILE A 48 16.71 -7.69 3.64
CA ILE A 48 17.84 -8.54 3.19
C ILE A 48 17.38 -9.51 2.09
N LEU A 49 16.21 -10.11 2.22
CA LEU A 49 15.66 -11.06 1.22
C LEU A 49 15.24 -10.37 -0.08
N TYR A 50 14.80 -9.12 -0.02
CA TYR A 50 14.37 -8.35 -1.20
C TYR A 50 15.54 -7.97 -2.10
N ILE A 51 16.74 -7.76 -1.55
CA ILE A 51 17.94 -7.40 -2.33
C ILE A 51 18.29 -8.43 -3.42
N PRO A 52 18.49 -9.74 -3.15
CA PRO A 52 18.79 -10.70 -4.21
C PRO A 52 17.60 -10.88 -5.18
N CYS A 53 16.37 -10.72 -4.70
CA CYS A 53 15.18 -10.76 -5.55
C CYS A 53 15.21 -9.63 -6.58
N SER A 54 15.48 -8.39 -6.15
CA SER A 54 15.53 -7.22 -7.02
C SER A 54 16.62 -7.35 -8.09
N PHE A 55 17.81 -7.86 -7.72
CA PHE A 55 18.87 -8.17 -8.68
C PHE A 55 18.44 -9.20 -9.74
N SER A 56 17.73 -10.25 -9.32
CA SER A 56 17.20 -11.27 -10.24
C SER A 56 16.18 -10.69 -11.23
N LEU A 57 15.29 -9.82 -10.75
CA LEU A 57 14.31 -9.12 -11.58
C LEU A 57 15.00 -8.16 -12.57
N PHE A 58 16.04 -7.44 -12.11
CA PHE A 58 16.76 -6.46 -12.93
C PHE A 58 17.45 -7.09 -14.14
N LYS A 59 17.94 -8.32 -14.00
CA LYS A 59 18.53 -9.09 -15.12
C LYS A 59 17.51 -9.41 -16.23
N ARG A 60 16.21 -9.39 -15.92
CA ARG A 60 15.12 -9.76 -16.85
C ARG A 60 14.25 -8.56 -17.23
N ARG A 61 14.73 -7.34 -16.98
CA ARG A 61 14.00 -6.07 -17.18
C ARG A 61 13.57 -5.79 -18.63
N GLU A 62 14.00 -6.57 -19.60
CA GLU A 62 13.56 -6.42 -20.99
C GLU A 62 12.07 -6.75 -21.15
N ASN A 63 11.58 -7.71 -20.37
CA ASN A 63 10.18 -8.11 -20.38
C ASN A 63 9.33 -7.13 -19.56
N ALA A 64 8.19 -6.72 -20.11
CA ALA A 64 7.26 -5.79 -19.47
C ALA A 64 6.88 -6.16 -18.04
N CYS A 65 6.55 -7.43 -17.81
CA CYS A 65 6.18 -7.90 -16.48
C CYS A 65 7.27 -7.67 -15.44
N TYR A 66 8.55 -7.91 -15.80
CA TYR A 66 9.66 -7.73 -14.87
C TYR A 66 9.92 -6.24 -14.60
N LYS A 67 9.62 -5.35 -15.55
CA LYS A 67 9.65 -3.89 -15.31
C LYS A 67 8.60 -3.48 -14.28
N LEU A 68 7.37 -3.99 -14.40
CA LEU A 68 6.30 -3.76 -13.41
C LEU A 68 6.68 -4.31 -12.03
N MET A 69 7.23 -5.53 -11.97
CA MET A 69 7.70 -6.13 -10.71
C MET A 69 8.86 -5.34 -10.08
N LEU A 70 9.78 -4.79 -10.89
CA LEU A 70 10.85 -3.93 -10.39
C LEU A 70 10.33 -2.61 -9.83
N TYR A 71 9.31 -2.04 -10.46
CA TYR A 71 8.66 -0.82 -9.99
C TYR A 71 7.99 -1.04 -8.62
N ILE A 72 7.21 -2.13 -8.48
CA ILE A 72 6.62 -2.53 -7.20
C ILE A 72 7.72 -2.79 -6.17
N CYS A 73 8.78 -3.51 -6.53
CA CYS A 73 9.91 -3.79 -5.63
C CYS A 73 10.58 -2.50 -5.11
N ALA A 74 10.70 -1.45 -5.93
CA ALA A 74 11.22 -0.16 -5.48
C ALA A 74 10.29 0.54 -4.47
N ILE A 75 8.97 0.43 -4.68
CA ILE A 75 7.96 0.90 -3.74
C ILE A 75 8.03 0.12 -2.43
N ASP A 76 8.14 -1.21 -2.49
CA ASP A 76 8.25 -2.09 -1.31
C ASP A 76 9.47 -1.74 -0.45
N PHE A 77 10.62 -1.44 -1.07
CA PHE A 77 11.80 -0.99 -0.32
C PHE A 77 11.53 0.29 0.47
N SER A 78 10.78 1.22 -0.12
CA SER A 78 10.41 2.48 0.52
C SER A 78 9.36 2.25 1.63
N ALA A 79 8.41 1.34 1.39
CA ALA A 79 7.43 0.93 2.39
C ALA A 79 8.09 0.23 3.60
N LEU A 80 9.10 -0.62 3.40
CA LEU A 80 9.87 -1.24 4.48
C LEU A 80 10.57 -0.20 5.37
N TRP A 81 11.09 0.88 4.78
CA TRP A 81 11.68 1.97 5.56
C TRP A 81 10.66 2.69 6.44
N LEU A 82 9.48 2.99 5.90
CA LEU A 82 8.45 3.78 6.60
C LEU A 82 7.61 2.94 7.57
N LEU A 83 7.08 1.81 7.10
CA LEU A 83 6.18 0.92 7.86
C LEU A 83 6.92 -0.13 8.68
N GLY A 84 8.19 -0.40 8.34
CA GLY A 84 9.04 -1.30 9.12
C GLY A 84 9.87 -0.53 10.14
N PHE A 85 10.92 0.16 9.68
CA PHE A 85 11.88 0.81 10.58
C PHE A 85 11.29 2.01 11.30
N LEU A 86 10.71 2.97 10.58
CA LEU A 86 10.19 4.21 11.20
C LEU A 86 8.98 3.92 12.11
N GLN A 87 7.98 3.17 11.65
CA GLN A 87 6.85 2.76 12.49
C GLN A 87 7.31 1.98 13.74
N GLY A 88 8.24 1.04 13.58
CA GLY A 88 8.78 0.29 14.71
C GLY A 88 9.48 1.18 15.73
N TRP A 89 10.24 2.18 15.26
CA TRP A 89 10.85 3.20 16.11
C TRP A 89 9.80 4.05 16.83
N LEU A 90 8.82 4.60 16.09
CA LEU A 90 7.73 5.42 16.63
C LEU A 90 6.92 4.66 17.71
N SER A 91 6.70 3.35 17.50
CA SER A 91 6.04 2.47 18.46
C SER A 91 6.81 2.29 19.77
N ASN A 92 8.14 2.20 19.69
CA ASN A 92 8.98 1.97 20.86
C ASN A 92 9.07 3.20 21.77
N ILE A 93 8.86 4.39 21.22
CA ILE A 93 8.82 5.65 21.97
C ILE A 93 7.39 6.10 22.31
N GLY A 94 6.38 5.36 21.85
CA GLY A 94 4.96 5.68 22.02
C GLY A 94 4.56 6.99 21.34
N ALA A 95 5.11 7.26 20.16
CA ALA A 95 4.82 8.48 19.42
C ALA A 95 3.37 8.51 18.91
N VAL A 96 2.79 9.69 18.98
CA VAL A 96 1.51 10.05 18.38
C VAL A 96 1.74 11.23 17.44
N TYR A 97 0.79 11.58 16.58
CA TYR A 97 0.96 12.66 15.60
C TYR A 97 1.62 13.91 16.20
N CYS A 98 1.11 14.41 17.33
CA CYS A 98 1.62 15.62 17.95
C CYS A 98 3.00 15.49 18.61
N SER A 99 3.56 14.29 18.79
CA SER A 99 4.93 14.11 19.30
C SER A 99 5.98 14.55 18.27
N TYR A 100 5.74 14.24 16.99
CA TYR A 100 6.64 14.56 15.88
C TYR A 100 5.82 14.91 14.63
N PRO A 101 5.11 16.04 14.63
CA PRO A 101 4.09 16.34 13.62
C PRO A 101 4.67 16.37 12.21
N ASP A 102 5.81 17.02 11.98
CA ASP A 102 6.42 17.10 10.65
C ASP A 102 6.89 15.73 10.15
N VAL A 103 7.54 14.93 11.01
CA VAL A 103 8.04 13.59 10.66
C VAL A 103 6.88 12.65 10.34
N ILE A 104 5.86 12.61 11.21
CA ILE A 104 4.71 11.72 11.05
C ILE A 104 3.87 12.14 9.86
N TYR A 105 3.70 13.45 9.62
CA TYR A 105 2.96 13.95 8.46
C TYR A 105 3.66 13.58 7.14
N LEU A 106 4.96 13.86 7.01
CA LEU A 106 5.73 13.54 5.80
C LEU A 106 5.81 12.02 5.54
N ALA A 107 6.00 11.24 6.61
CA ALA A 107 5.93 9.79 6.53
C ALA A 107 4.54 9.33 6.09
N GLY A 108 3.49 9.92 6.64
CA GLY A 108 2.10 9.65 6.32
C GLY A 108 1.74 9.90 4.86
N VAL A 109 2.18 11.03 4.31
CA VAL A 109 2.06 11.35 2.88
C VAL A 109 2.72 10.27 2.04
N SER A 110 3.94 9.89 2.42
CA SER A 110 4.72 8.88 1.71
C SER A 110 4.05 7.51 1.77
N VAL A 111 3.58 7.08 2.94
CA VAL A 111 2.84 5.82 3.13
C VAL A 111 1.58 5.79 2.27
N THR A 112 0.78 6.85 2.30
CA THR A 112 -0.47 6.95 1.50
C THR A 112 -0.17 6.87 0.00
N CYS A 113 0.85 7.61 -0.45
CA CYS A 113 1.31 7.60 -1.83
C CYS A 113 1.78 6.21 -2.28
N LEU A 114 2.65 5.57 -1.48
CA LEU A 114 3.20 4.26 -1.80
C LEU A 114 2.08 3.20 -1.85
N TRP A 115 1.18 3.17 -0.88
CA TRP A 115 0.04 2.23 -0.84
C TRP A 115 -0.81 2.31 -2.11
N MET A 116 -1.25 3.52 -2.47
CA MET A 116 -2.14 3.72 -3.60
C MET A 116 -1.44 3.46 -4.95
N THR A 117 -0.15 3.77 -5.04
CA THR A 117 0.66 3.53 -6.24
C THR A 117 0.98 2.05 -6.42
N GLU A 118 1.34 1.35 -5.34
CA GLU A 118 1.64 -0.08 -5.35
C GLU A 118 0.42 -0.90 -5.76
N SER A 119 -0.71 -0.67 -5.12
CA SER A 119 -1.96 -1.39 -5.40
C SER A 119 -2.48 -1.12 -6.82
N ALA A 120 -2.33 0.10 -7.34
CA ALA A 120 -2.57 0.37 -8.76
C ALA A 120 -1.60 -0.41 -9.66
N ALA A 121 -0.30 -0.43 -9.35
CA ALA A 121 0.70 -1.19 -10.11
C ALA A 121 0.42 -2.70 -10.11
N GLN A 122 -0.10 -3.24 -9.01
CA GLN A 122 -0.52 -4.65 -8.92
C GLN A 122 -1.68 -4.97 -9.89
N ILE A 123 -2.63 -4.04 -10.09
CA ILE A 123 -3.69 -4.19 -11.11
C ILE A 123 -3.08 -4.27 -12.50
N PHE A 124 -2.17 -3.35 -12.85
CA PHE A 124 -1.48 -3.39 -14.16
C PHE A 124 -0.68 -4.67 -14.36
N LEU A 125 0.00 -5.15 -13.30
CA LEU A 125 0.70 -6.43 -13.32
C LEU A 125 -0.26 -7.60 -13.55
N ALA A 126 -1.42 -7.61 -12.88
CA ALA A 126 -2.44 -8.63 -13.07
C ALA A 126 -2.97 -8.65 -14.51
N ILE A 127 -3.25 -7.47 -15.09
CA ILE A 127 -3.68 -7.31 -16.49
C ILE A 127 -2.60 -7.82 -17.44
N ASN A 128 -1.33 -7.42 -17.25
CA ASN A 128 -0.23 -7.88 -18.08
C ASN A 128 -0.10 -9.41 -18.06
N ARG A 129 -0.21 -10.04 -16.88
CA ARG A 129 -0.18 -11.50 -16.73
C ARG A 129 -1.36 -12.19 -17.42
N CYS A 130 -2.55 -11.61 -17.35
CA CYS A 130 -3.71 -12.13 -18.05
C CYS A 130 -3.54 -12.04 -19.57
N MET A 131 -3.14 -10.87 -20.08
CA MET A 131 -2.92 -10.66 -21.52
C MET A 131 -1.84 -11.61 -22.07
N ALA A 132 -0.72 -11.78 -21.36
CA ALA A 132 0.36 -12.68 -21.78
C ALA A 132 -0.12 -14.12 -22.03
N ILE A 133 -1.16 -14.58 -21.34
CA ILE A 133 -1.71 -15.94 -21.46
C ILE A 133 -2.87 -16.01 -22.45
N LEU A 134 -3.72 -14.98 -22.50
CA LEU A 134 -4.93 -14.96 -23.32
C LEU A 134 -4.65 -14.54 -24.76
N SER A 135 -3.91 -13.45 -24.92
CA SER A 135 -3.58 -12.84 -26.20
C SER A 135 -2.19 -12.21 -26.11
N PRO A 136 -1.13 -12.97 -26.44
CA PRO A 136 0.23 -12.45 -26.51
C PRO A 136 0.34 -11.21 -27.41
N ASN A 137 -0.46 -11.15 -28.48
CA ASN A 137 -0.51 -10.00 -29.38
C ASN A 137 -1.02 -8.72 -28.67
N ALA A 138 -2.01 -8.86 -27.78
CA ALA A 138 -2.50 -7.73 -26.99
C ALA A 138 -1.46 -7.31 -25.94
N GLU A 139 -0.79 -8.26 -25.29
CA GLU A 139 0.29 -7.95 -24.34
C GLU A 139 1.43 -7.18 -25.02
N ASP A 140 1.86 -7.66 -26.19
CA ASP A 140 2.86 -6.98 -27.02
C ASP A 140 2.37 -5.58 -27.45
N PHE A 141 1.09 -5.45 -27.78
CA PHE A 141 0.53 -4.16 -28.16
C PHE A 141 0.58 -3.15 -27.00
N PHE A 142 0.15 -3.53 -25.79
CA PHE A 142 0.04 -2.59 -24.67
C PHE A 142 1.35 -2.39 -23.91
N PHE A 143 2.22 -3.40 -23.82
CA PHE A 143 3.33 -3.40 -22.87
C PHE A 143 4.72 -3.53 -23.51
N LYS A 144 4.85 -3.92 -24.78
CA LYS A 144 6.17 -4.15 -25.38
C LYS A 144 7.06 -2.91 -25.40
N GLY A 145 8.35 -3.15 -25.15
CA GLY A 145 9.39 -2.14 -25.30
C GLY A 145 9.19 -0.94 -24.38
N SER A 146 9.11 0.26 -24.98
CA SER A 146 8.98 1.52 -24.25
C SER A 146 7.57 1.77 -23.70
N ARG A 147 6.55 1.07 -24.19
CA ARG A 147 5.15 1.28 -23.79
C ARG A 147 4.89 0.95 -22.32
N THR A 148 5.64 0.01 -21.74
CA THR A 148 5.58 -0.23 -20.29
C THR A 148 5.98 1.03 -19.49
N TYR A 149 6.97 1.81 -19.93
CA TYR A 149 7.39 3.01 -19.20
C TYR A 149 6.32 4.10 -19.21
N PHE A 150 5.46 4.15 -20.23
CA PHE A 150 4.29 5.04 -20.23
C PHE A 150 3.36 4.69 -19.06
N TRP A 151 3.05 3.41 -18.85
CA TRP A 151 2.23 2.97 -17.72
C TRP A 151 2.90 3.24 -16.37
N LEU A 152 4.23 3.03 -16.28
CA LEU A 152 4.98 3.37 -15.06
C LEU A 152 4.96 4.88 -14.77
N ALA A 153 5.05 5.71 -15.81
CA ALA A 153 4.94 7.17 -15.66
C ALA A 153 3.54 7.56 -15.21
N LEU A 154 2.48 6.95 -15.77
CA LEU A 154 1.10 7.18 -15.35
C LEU A 154 0.87 6.80 -13.88
N LEU A 155 1.39 5.64 -13.43
CA LEU A 155 1.36 5.22 -12.03
C LEU A 155 2.09 6.21 -11.11
N THR A 156 3.26 6.69 -11.56
CA THR A 156 4.04 7.67 -10.78
C THR A 156 3.32 9.01 -10.69
N ILE A 157 2.70 9.48 -11.78
CA ILE A 157 1.88 10.71 -11.80
C ILE A 157 0.68 10.55 -10.85
N TYR A 158 0.03 9.39 -10.86
CA TYR A 158 -1.04 9.08 -9.91
C TYR A 158 -0.54 9.19 -8.46
N GLY A 159 0.56 8.54 -8.11
CA GLY A 159 1.16 8.65 -6.78
C GLY A 159 1.51 10.09 -6.38
N MET A 160 2.11 10.87 -7.28
CA MET A 160 2.41 12.28 -7.04
C MET A 160 1.16 13.12 -6.81
N TYR A 161 0.07 12.83 -7.55
CA TYR A 161 -1.22 13.47 -7.33
C TYR A 161 -1.75 13.14 -5.92
N ILE A 162 -1.70 11.87 -5.50
CA ILE A 162 -2.07 11.46 -4.14
C ILE A 162 -1.24 12.21 -3.09
N ALA A 163 0.08 12.20 -3.22
CA ALA A 163 0.98 12.87 -2.29
C ALA A 163 0.70 14.36 -2.18
N THR A 164 0.25 15.01 -3.26
CA THR A 164 0.05 16.45 -3.31
C THR A 164 -1.32 16.87 -2.78
N PHE A 165 -2.38 16.23 -3.24
CA PHE A 165 -3.76 16.73 -3.12
C PHE A 165 -4.63 15.95 -2.11
N THR A 166 -4.12 14.89 -1.49
CA THR A 166 -4.91 14.08 -0.55
C THR A 166 -4.43 14.19 0.89
N LYS A 167 -5.33 13.90 1.84
CA LYS A 167 -5.01 13.86 3.27
C LYS A 167 -4.23 12.60 3.59
N PRO A 168 -3.07 12.69 4.26
CA PRO A 168 -2.28 11.52 4.58
C PRO A 168 -2.87 10.74 5.76
N VAL A 169 -2.52 9.45 5.85
CA VAL A 169 -2.62 8.71 7.10
C VAL A 169 -1.53 9.16 8.08
N LEU A 170 -1.79 9.12 9.38
CA LEU A 170 -0.89 9.59 10.44
C LEU A 170 -0.73 8.52 11.50
N TYR A 171 0.51 8.27 11.92
CA TYR A 171 0.80 7.25 12.90
C TYR A 171 0.32 7.64 14.30
N THR A 172 -0.27 6.67 15.00
CA THR A 172 -0.62 6.77 16.42
C THR A 172 -0.17 5.53 17.18
N GLY A 173 0.60 5.75 18.25
CA GLY A 173 1.00 4.71 19.18
C GLY A 173 -0.20 4.11 19.94
N LEU A 174 -1.30 4.85 20.12
CA LEU A 174 -2.48 4.38 20.86
C LEU A 174 -3.09 3.10 20.29
N PHE A 175 -3.06 2.96 18.97
CA PHE A 175 -3.63 1.82 18.25
C PHE A 175 -2.58 1.03 17.47
N PHE A 176 -1.30 1.39 17.59
CA PHE A 176 -0.22 0.84 16.77
C PHE A 176 -0.57 0.87 15.26
N SER A 177 -1.15 1.97 14.79
CA SER A 177 -1.73 2.04 13.44
C SER A 177 -1.57 3.43 12.81
N TRP A 178 -1.87 3.50 11.51
CA TRP A 178 -1.94 4.75 10.76
C TRP A 178 -3.40 5.11 10.52
N SER A 179 -3.80 6.32 10.91
CA SER A 179 -5.18 6.79 10.83
C SER A 179 -5.24 8.15 10.15
N PHE A 180 -6.30 8.42 9.39
CA PHE A 180 -6.48 9.73 8.79
C PHE A 180 -6.79 10.82 9.83
N ASN A 181 -7.42 10.46 10.95
CA ASN A 181 -7.69 11.39 12.05
C ASN A 181 -6.41 11.57 12.90
N PRO A 182 -5.77 12.75 12.91
CA PRO A 182 -4.57 13.03 13.72
C PRO A 182 -4.82 12.88 15.22
N TYR A 183 -6.09 13.01 15.63
CA TYR A 183 -6.58 13.00 17.00
C TYR A 183 -7.40 11.75 17.28
N VAL A 184 -7.17 10.65 16.56
CA VAL A 184 -7.82 9.38 16.84
C VAL A 184 -7.51 8.92 18.27
N GLY A 185 -8.55 8.60 19.04
CA GLY A 185 -8.43 8.34 20.48
C GLY A 185 -8.40 9.57 21.37
N TYR A 186 -8.56 10.79 20.82
CA TYR A 186 -8.66 12.04 21.60
C TYR A 186 -9.95 12.80 21.26
N LEU A 187 -10.21 12.96 19.96
CA LEU A 187 -11.35 13.68 19.41
C LEU A 187 -12.00 12.83 18.33
N VAL A 188 -13.31 12.62 18.48
CA VAL A 188 -14.12 11.93 17.47
C VAL A 188 -14.30 12.87 16.28
N ASP A 189 -14.04 12.37 15.08
CA ASP A 189 -14.28 13.10 13.84
C ASP A 189 -15.78 13.08 13.48
N THR A 190 -16.57 13.92 14.16
CA THR A 190 -18.03 13.95 13.98
C THR A 190 -18.48 14.48 12.61
N GLU A 191 -17.64 15.26 11.94
CA GLU A 191 -17.95 15.89 10.65
C GLU A 191 -17.32 15.16 9.45
N SER A 192 -16.68 13.99 9.67
CA SER A 192 -15.92 13.28 8.63
C SER A 192 -14.85 14.17 7.97
N THR A 193 -14.28 15.08 8.74
CA THR A 193 -13.31 16.08 8.30
C THR A 193 -12.03 15.43 7.77
N TYR A 194 -11.60 14.34 8.41
CA TYR A 194 -10.35 13.66 8.10
C TYR A 194 -10.53 12.52 7.11
N VAL A 195 -11.76 12.19 6.71
CA VAL A 195 -12.01 11.14 5.72
C VAL A 195 -11.34 11.48 4.39
N ASN A 196 -10.56 10.53 3.87
CA ASN A 196 -9.97 10.60 2.55
C ASN A 196 -10.84 9.80 1.55
N TYR A 197 -11.83 10.46 0.96
CA TYR A 197 -12.75 9.83 0.00
C TYR A 197 -12.03 9.19 -1.18
N LEU A 198 -10.94 9.78 -1.66
CA LEU A 198 -10.19 9.25 -2.78
C LEU A 198 -9.53 7.91 -2.40
N HIS A 199 -8.92 7.84 -1.23
CA HIS A 199 -8.40 6.58 -0.68
C HIS A 199 -9.51 5.53 -0.55
N THR A 200 -10.69 5.90 -0.02
CA THR A 200 -11.83 4.99 0.10
C THR A 200 -12.31 4.45 -1.25
N VAL A 201 -12.45 5.31 -2.26
CA VAL A 201 -12.84 4.90 -3.62
C VAL A 201 -11.78 4.01 -4.23
N HIS A 202 -10.49 4.35 -4.08
CA HIS A 202 -9.37 3.57 -4.59
C HIS A 202 -9.33 2.16 -3.96
N ASP A 203 -9.37 2.06 -2.64
CA ASP A 203 -9.36 0.77 -1.94
C ASP A 203 -10.57 -0.09 -2.32
N THR A 204 -11.75 0.52 -2.45
CA THR A 204 -12.96 -0.17 -2.92
C THR A 204 -12.79 -0.69 -4.34
N ALA A 205 -12.22 0.13 -5.23
CA ALA A 205 -11.95 -0.27 -6.61
C ALA A 205 -10.93 -1.41 -6.67
N VAL A 206 -9.83 -1.34 -5.91
CA VAL A 206 -8.82 -2.41 -5.82
C VAL A 206 -9.43 -3.70 -5.29
N ALA A 207 -10.23 -3.62 -4.22
CA ALA A 207 -10.92 -4.75 -3.61
C ALA A 207 -11.88 -5.48 -4.57
N ILE A 208 -12.43 -4.78 -5.57
CA ILE A 208 -13.32 -5.38 -6.58
C ILE A 208 -12.54 -5.84 -7.81
N ILE A 209 -11.68 -4.97 -8.37
CA ILE A 209 -11.00 -5.19 -9.65
C ILE A 209 -9.99 -6.33 -9.54
N LEU A 210 -9.16 -6.33 -8.49
CA LEU A 210 -8.05 -7.27 -8.39
C LEU A 210 -8.55 -8.73 -8.25
N PRO A 211 -9.49 -9.05 -7.34
CA PRO A 211 -10.08 -10.39 -7.29
C PRO A 211 -10.83 -10.77 -8.57
N SER A 212 -11.52 -9.81 -9.22
CA SER A 212 -12.23 -10.07 -10.47
C SER A 212 -11.28 -10.49 -11.59
N ILE A 213 -10.14 -9.79 -11.74
CA ILE A 213 -9.12 -10.15 -12.72
C ILE A 213 -8.58 -11.55 -12.44
N TYR A 214 -8.31 -11.89 -11.18
CA TYR A 214 -7.80 -13.22 -10.83
C TYR A 214 -8.84 -14.33 -10.96
N ALA A 215 -10.12 -14.05 -10.71
CA ALA A 215 -11.21 -14.99 -10.96
C ALA A 215 -11.36 -15.27 -12.46
N VAL A 216 -11.36 -14.22 -13.29
CA VAL A 216 -11.36 -14.35 -14.76
C VAL A 216 -10.14 -15.14 -15.23
N PHE A 217 -8.96 -14.83 -14.69
CA PHE A 217 -7.74 -15.57 -14.96
C PHE A 217 -7.87 -17.06 -14.64
N PHE A 218 -8.42 -17.40 -13.47
CA PHE A 218 -8.63 -18.77 -13.03
C PHE A 218 -9.58 -19.53 -13.97
N VAL A 219 -10.73 -18.93 -14.30
CA VAL A 219 -11.71 -19.54 -15.20
C VAL A 219 -11.09 -19.82 -16.57
N LEU A 220 -10.40 -18.83 -17.15
CA LEU A 220 -9.77 -18.98 -18.46
C LEU A 220 -8.62 -20.00 -18.43
N PHE A 221 -7.89 -20.07 -17.32
CA PHE A 221 -6.87 -21.08 -17.08
C PHE A 221 -7.46 -22.50 -17.06
N VAL A 222 -8.58 -22.71 -16.35
CA VAL A 222 -9.30 -23.99 -16.32
C VAL A 222 -9.86 -24.37 -17.70
N ILE A 223 -10.39 -23.40 -18.45
CA ILE A 223 -10.92 -23.65 -19.80
C ILE A 223 -9.79 -24.08 -20.74
N LYS A 224 -8.67 -23.35 -20.79
CA LYS A 224 -7.54 -23.70 -21.68
C LYS A 224 -6.93 -25.07 -21.36
N THR A 225 -6.84 -25.42 -20.08
CA THR A 225 -6.29 -26.72 -19.65
C THR A 225 -7.21 -27.88 -20.01
N LYS A 226 -8.54 -27.67 -19.98
CA LYS A 226 -9.53 -28.68 -20.41
C LYS A 226 -9.65 -28.78 -21.95
N ALA A 227 -9.63 -27.66 -22.66
CA ALA A 227 -9.76 -27.62 -24.12
C ALA A 227 -8.52 -28.15 -24.86
N GLY A 228 -7.34 -28.11 -24.23
CA GLY A 228 -6.08 -28.58 -24.80
C GLY A 228 -5.88 -30.11 -24.80
N GLY A 229 -6.92 -30.91 -24.51
CA GLY A 229 -6.90 -32.36 -24.63
C GLY A 229 -5.71 -33.03 -23.96
N GLY A 230 -5.67 -33.06 -22.62
CA GLY A 230 -4.77 -33.92 -21.83
C GLY A 230 -3.26 -33.77 -22.09
N SER A 231 -2.52 -33.31 -21.08
CA SER A 231 -1.04 -33.37 -21.03
C SER A 231 -0.24 -32.30 -21.79
N LYS A 232 -0.54 -31.02 -21.54
CA LYS A 232 0.56 -30.13 -21.16
C LYS A 232 0.43 -29.91 -19.67
N ALA A 233 1.09 -30.78 -18.89
CA ALA A 233 1.21 -30.60 -17.46
C ALA A 233 1.61 -29.14 -17.21
N ILE A 234 0.71 -28.41 -16.54
CA ILE A 234 0.95 -27.03 -16.11
C ILE A 234 2.34 -27.01 -15.48
N SER A 235 3.21 -26.12 -15.96
CA SER A 235 4.52 -25.97 -15.33
C SER A 235 4.30 -25.69 -13.85
N SER A 236 4.92 -26.45 -12.95
CA SER A 236 4.79 -26.26 -11.50
C SER A 236 5.01 -24.80 -11.08
N LYS A 237 5.79 -24.05 -11.87
CA LYS A 237 6.05 -22.61 -11.73
C LYS A 237 4.80 -21.75 -11.96
N GLN A 238 3.99 -22.04 -12.98
CA GLN A 238 2.74 -21.32 -13.24
C GLN A 238 1.70 -21.57 -12.14
N ARG A 239 1.61 -22.81 -11.64
CA ARG A 239 0.73 -23.14 -10.51
C ARG A 239 1.14 -22.42 -9.23
N MET A 240 2.44 -22.40 -8.92
CA MET A 240 2.96 -21.69 -7.75
C MET A 240 2.70 -20.18 -7.82
N LEU A 241 2.96 -19.58 -8.98
CA LEU A 241 2.70 -18.16 -9.22
C LEU A 241 1.23 -17.81 -9.03
N PHE A 242 0.32 -18.67 -9.49
CA PHE A 242 -1.11 -18.46 -9.31
C PHE A 242 -1.54 -18.50 -7.83
N ILE A 243 -1.06 -19.50 -7.07
CA ILE A 243 -1.35 -19.58 -5.63
C ILE A 243 -0.80 -18.35 -4.90
N GLN A 244 0.42 -17.93 -5.22
CA GLN A 244 1.03 -16.74 -4.64
C GLN A 244 0.16 -15.50 -4.87
N ILE A 245 -0.32 -15.31 -6.09
CA ILE A 245 -1.17 -14.19 -6.48
C ILE A 245 -2.50 -14.19 -5.72
N LEU A 246 -3.14 -15.35 -5.56
CA LEU A 246 -4.38 -15.47 -4.78
C LEU A 246 -4.19 -15.11 -3.31
N ILE A 247 -3.09 -15.58 -2.70
CA ILE A 247 -2.77 -15.27 -1.30
C ILE A 247 -2.54 -13.77 -1.13
N ILE A 248 -1.73 -13.16 -2.00
CA ILE A 248 -1.45 -11.71 -1.94
C ILE A 248 -2.73 -10.91 -2.15
N GLY A 249 -3.57 -11.29 -3.13
CA GLY A 249 -4.84 -10.62 -3.40
C GLY A 249 -5.82 -10.73 -2.24
N PHE A 250 -5.89 -11.88 -1.57
CA PHE A 250 -6.72 -12.05 -0.38
C PHE A 250 -6.24 -11.18 0.78
N ILE A 251 -4.93 -11.12 1.04
CA ILE A 251 -4.37 -10.26 2.09
C ILE A 251 -4.68 -8.78 1.80
N HIS A 252 -4.52 -8.34 0.55
CA HIS A 252 -4.87 -6.98 0.13
C HIS A 252 -6.36 -6.67 0.32
N LEU A 253 -7.24 -7.59 -0.07
CA LEU A 253 -8.68 -7.44 0.10
C LEU A 253 -9.05 -7.25 1.58
N VAL A 254 -8.49 -8.09 2.47
CA VAL A 254 -8.71 -7.96 3.92
C VAL A 254 -8.21 -6.61 4.42
N GLY A 255 -7.02 -6.17 3.98
CA GLY A 255 -6.48 -4.85 4.33
C GLY A 255 -7.39 -3.69 3.90
N CYS A 256 -7.87 -3.69 2.66
CA CYS A 256 -8.79 -2.68 2.12
C CYS A 256 -10.10 -2.65 2.91
N LEU A 257 -10.69 -3.81 3.22
CA LEU A 257 -11.94 -3.90 3.98
C LEU A 257 -11.76 -3.40 5.42
N LEU A 258 -10.63 -3.73 6.06
CA LEU A 258 -10.30 -3.23 7.39
C LEU A 258 -10.20 -1.70 7.37
N TYR A 259 -9.42 -1.11 6.46
CA TYR A 259 -9.28 0.35 6.37
C TYR A 259 -10.58 1.06 5.99
N ALA A 260 -11.39 0.49 5.10
CA ALA A 260 -12.70 1.02 4.75
C ALA A 260 -13.67 0.99 5.95
N SER A 261 -13.50 0.05 6.88
CA SER A 261 -14.32 -0.06 8.09
C SER A 261 -13.89 0.87 9.23
N LEU A 262 -12.62 1.31 9.26
CA LEU A 262 -12.05 2.12 10.34
C LEU A 262 -12.87 3.39 10.68
N PRO A 263 -13.42 4.16 9.73
CA PRO A 263 -14.23 5.33 10.04
C PRO A 263 -15.53 5.01 10.78
N TYR A 264 -16.05 3.79 10.66
CA TYR A 264 -17.31 3.36 11.28
C TYR A 264 -17.11 2.71 12.65
N VAL A 265 -15.86 2.45 13.04
CA VAL A 265 -15.50 1.92 14.35
C VAL A 265 -15.23 3.10 15.29
N ASN A 266 -16.07 3.27 16.30
CA ASN A 266 -15.86 4.29 17.34
C ASN A 266 -14.65 3.92 18.19
N PHE A 267 -13.48 4.44 17.81
CA PHE A 267 -12.27 4.40 18.62
C PHE A 267 -12.34 5.46 19.74
N ALA A 268 -13.19 5.24 20.72
CA ALA A 268 -13.14 5.96 21.99
C ALA A 268 -12.08 5.30 22.87
N ALA A 269 -10.91 5.92 23.02
CA ALA A 269 -9.90 5.51 23.97
C ALA A 269 -9.70 6.64 24.98
N VAL A 270 -10.31 6.46 26.16
CA VAL A 270 -10.14 7.22 27.43
C VAL A 270 -10.22 8.73 27.31
#